data_AF-A0A3C0UBP6-F1
#
_entry.id   AF-A0A3C0UBP6-F1
#
_cell.length_a   1.000
_cell.length_b   1.000
_cell.length_c   1.000
_cell.angle_alpha   90.00
_cell.angle_beta   90.00
_cell.angle_gamma   90.00
#
_symmetry.space_group_name_H-M   'P 1'
#
loop_
_entity.id
_entity.type
_entity.pdbx_description
1 polymer ?
#
loop_
_entity_poly.entity_id
_entity_poly.type
_entity_poly.pdbx_seq_one_letter_code
_entity_poly.pdbx_strand_id
1 'polypeptide(L)'
;MFQETAIVLTAQRLRGFQPFKTASPRHLIQMAFQTLFPILARTLRRAATLASSVESRGFGRETQRSYDNPWSTLERSFCYIAALLVAGLVSLKILDVLQFNGLVYIPAWRSLYDMMKVWM
;
A
#
# COMPACT_ATOMS: atom_id res chain seq x y z
N MET A 1 -20.33 -2.10 -1.41
CA MET A 1 -20.31 -2.02 -2.89
C MET A 1 -20.69 -3.36 -3.52
N PHE A 2 -19.85 -4.40 -3.49
CA PHE A 2 -20.14 -5.66 -4.20
C PHE A 2 -21.45 -6.35 -3.78
N GLN A 3 -21.76 -6.41 -2.48
CA GLN A 3 -23.03 -7.01 -2.01
C GLN A 3 -24.26 -6.20 -2.40
N GLU A 4 -24.16 -4.87 -2.43
CA GLU A 4 -25.30 -3.98 -2.75
C GLU A 4 -25.61 -4.02 -4.25
N THR A 5 -24.58 -4.08 -5.10
CA THR A 5 -24.73 -4.29 -6.53
C THR A 5 -25.38 -5.64 -6.80
N ALA A 6 -25.00 -6.70 -6.07
CA ALA A 6 -25.60 -8.02 -6.20
C ALA A 6 -27.09 -8.03 -5.82
N ILE A 7 -27.50 -7.28 -4.78
CA ILE A 7 -28.91 -7.16 -4.38
C ILE A 7 -29.72 -6.42 -5.45
N VAL A 8 -29.19 -5.32 -5.99
CA VAL A 8 -29.88 -4.57 -7.06
C VAL A 8 -29.98 -5.42 -8.33
N LEU A 9 -28.92 -6.14 -8.70
CA LEU A 9 -28.96 -7.06 -9.83
C LEU A 9 -29.97 -8.19 -9.61
N THR A 10 -30.04 -8.74 -8.40
CA THR A 10 -30.97 -9.83 -8.06
C THR A 10 -32.41 -9.33 -8.08
N ALA A 11 -32.68 -8.14 -7.54
CA ALA A 11 -33.99 -7.51 -7.58
C ALA A 11 -34.44 -7.18 -9.02
N GLN A 12 -33.51 -6.74 -9.88
CA GLN A 12 -33.76 -6.56 -11.30
C GLN A 12 -34.06 -7.90 -11.97
N ARG A 13 -33.28 -8.96 -11.69
CA ARG A 13 -33.50 -10.32 -12.20
C ARG A 13 -34.87 -10.88 -11.81
N LEU A 14 -35.32 -10.65 -10.59
CA LEU A 14 -36.65 -11.03 -10.09
C LEU A 14 -37.79 -10.26 -10.77
N ARG A 15 -37.54 -9.04 -11.26
CA ARG A 15 -38.49 -8.26 -12.11
C ARG A 15 -38.57 -8.75 -13.56
N GLY A 16 -37.91 -9.86 -13.91
CA GLY A 16 -37.93 -10.42 -15.26
C GLY A 16 -36.78 -9.95 -16.15
N PHE A 17 -35.71 -9.40 -15.57
CA PHE A 17 -34.53 -8.94 -16.32
C PHE A 17 -33.81 -10.13 -16.98
N GLN A 18 -34.02 -10.29 -18.29
CA GLN A 18 -33.37 -11.29 -19.14
C GLN A 18 -32.37 -10.58 -20.08
N PRO A 19 -31.12 -10.35 -19.64
CA PRO A 19 -30.17 -9.50 -20.37
C PRO A 19 -29.78 -10.04 -21.75
N PHE A 20 -30.03 -11.33 -22.02
CA PHE A 20 -29.58 -12.01 -23.25
C PHE A 20 -30.71 -12.37 -24.22
N LYS A 21 -31.98 -12.10 -23.91
CA LYS A 21 -33.10 -12.58 -24.75
C LYS A 21 -33.50 -11.63 -25.89
N THR A 22 -33.05 -10.37 -25.83
CA THR A 22 -33.34 -9.39 -26.89
C THR A 22 -32.12 -8.50 -27.10
N ALA A 23 -31.20 -8.95 -27.97
CA ALA A 23 -29.94 -8.26 -28.29
C ALA A 23 -30.13 -7.03 -29.20
N SER A 24 -31.02 -6.10 -28.82
CA SER A 24 -31.14 -4.82 -29.52
C SER A 24 -30.32 -3.74 -28.78
N PRO A 25 -29.40 -3.02 -29.46
CA PRO A 25 -28.49 -2.05 -28.81
C PRO A 25 -29.22 -0.94 -28.06
N ARG A 26 -30.37 -0.49 -28.57
CA ARG A 26 -31.18 0.57 -27.94
C ARG A 26 -31.81 0.12 -26.62
N HIS A 27 -32.28 -1.12 -26.53
CA HIS A 27 -32.82 -1.65 -25.27
C HIS A 27 -31.72 -1.83 -24.22
N LEU A 28 -30.53 -2.29 -24.62
CA LEU A 28 -29.41 -2.45 -23.69
C LEU A 28 -29.00 -1.11 -23.05
N ILE A 29 -28.97 -0.02 -23.82
CA ILE A 29 -28.67 1.31 -23.31
C ILE A 29 -29.76 1.78 -22.34
N GLN A 30 -31.04 1.68 -22.71
CA GLN A 30 -32.14 2.04 -21.80
C GLN A 30 -32.12 1.22 -20.50
N MET A 31 -31.81 -0.08 -20.58
CA MET A 31 -31.68 -0.97 -19.42
C MET A 31 -30.47 -0.62 -18.55
N ALA A 32 -29.34 -0.23 -19.16
CA ALA A 32 -28.17 0.26 -18.44
C ALA A 32 -28.51 1.53 -17.66
N PHE A 33 -29.21 2.49 -18.26
CA PHE A 33 -29.63 3.71 -17.55
C PHE A 33 -30.59 3.41 -16.39
N GLN A 34 -31.53 2.49 -16.56
CA GLN A 34 -32.49 2.11 -15.50
C GLN A 34 -31.83 1.39 -14.31
N THR A 35 -30.71 0.70 -14.52
CA THR A 35 -29.96 0.01 -13.45
C THR A 35 -28.92 0.93 -12.81
N LEU A 36 -28.26 1.77 -13.60
CA LEU A 36 -27.18 2.63 -13.14
C LEU A 36 -27.70 3.82 -12.33
N PHE A 37 -28.83 4.42 -12.75
CA PHE A 37 -29.40 5.58 -12.06
C PHE A 37 -29.73 5.34 -10.57
N PRO A 38 -30.40 4.24 -10.17
CA PRO A 38 -30.66 3.98 -8.75
C PRO A 38 -29.37 3.67 -7.96
N ILE A 39 -28.37 3.05 -8.59
CA ILE A 39 -27.05 2.83 -7.98
C ILE A 39 -26.38 4.17 -7.70
N LEU A 40 -26.37 5.06 -8.70
CA LEU A 40 -25.76 6.38 -8.60
C LEU A 40 -26.46 7.27 -7.58
N ALA A 41 -27.78 7.29 -7.55
CA ALA A 41 -28.55 8.02 -6.54
C ALA A 41 -28.23 7.52 -5.12
N ARG A 42 -28.06 6.21 -4.95
CA ARG A 42 -27.72 5.61 -3.65
C ARG A 42 -26.27 5.90 -3.23
N THR A 43 -25.31 5.81 -4.14
CA THR A 43 -23.91 6.14 -3.85
C THR A 43 -23.74 7.61 -3.54
N LEU A 44 -24.44 8.49 -4.25
CA LEU A 44 -24.46 9.93 -3.99
C LEU A 44 -25.04 10.25 -2.62
N ARG A 45 -26.19 9.64 -2.27
CA ARG A 45 -26.78 9.79 -0.93
C ARG A 45 -25.84 9.31 0.17
N ARG A 46 -25.20 8.14 -0.02
CA ARG A 46 -24.21 7.62 0.92
C ARG A 46 -22.99 8.52 1.06
N ALA A 47 -22.49 9.08 -0.05
CA ALA A 47 -21.38 10.02 -0.05
C ALA A 47 -21.74 11.30 0.71
N ALA A 48 -22.94 11.85 0.49
CA ALA A 48 -23.42 13.02 1.21
C ALA A 48 -23.53 12.76 2.73
N THR A 49 -24.08 11.62 3.14
CA THR A 49 -24.14 11.24 4.57
C THR A 49 -22.74 11.00 5.15
N LEU A 50 -21.81 10.44 4.37
CA LEU A 50 -20.44 10.25 4.80
C LEU A 50 -19.73 11.61 4.96
N ALA A 51 -19.92 12.54 4.03
CA ALA A 51 -19.35 13.88 4.08
C ALA A 51 -19.82 14.62 5.34
N SER A 52 -21.13 14.63 5.63
CA SER A 52 -21.65 15.27 6.85
C SER A 52 -21.18 14.58 8.14
N SER A 53 -21.02 13.26 8.12
CA SER A 53 -20.46 12.50 9.24
C SER A 53 -18.97 12.84 9.46
N VAL A 54 -18.20 13.00 8.38
CA VAL A 54 -16.78 13.38 8.41
C VAL A 54 -16.62 14.82 8.93
N GLU A 55 -17.42 15.76 8.42
CA GLU A 55 -17.44 17.15 8.89
C GLU A 55 -17.84 17.28 10.36
N SER A 56 -18.89 16.57 10.81
CA SER A 56 -19.29 16.59 12.22
C SER A 56 -18.24 16.01 13.18
N ARG A 57 -17.40 15.09 12.69
CA ARG A 57 -16.24 14.53 13.40
C ARG A 57 -15.01 15.45 13.37
N GLY A 58 -15.12 16.65 12.79
CA GLY A 58 -14.06 17.66 12.76
C GLY A 58 -12.99 17.43 11.69
N PHE A 59 -13.19 16.46 10.78
CA PHE A 59 -12.32 16.31 9.62
C PHE A 59 -12.58 17.46 8.63
N GLY A 60 -11.53 18.18 8.24
CA GLY A 60 -11.62 19.32 7.31
C GLY A 60 -11.15 20.65 7.89
N ARG A 61 -11.01 20.72 9.22
CA ARG A 61 -10.20 21.77 9.86
C ARG A 61 -8.74 21.35 9.74
N GLU A 62 -7.85 22.32 9.58
CA GLU A 62 -6.39 22.22 9.38
C GLU A 62 -5.61 21.48 10.48
N THR A 63 -6.28 20.66 11.29
CA THR A 63 -5.68 19.72 12.24
C THR A 63 -4.77 18.76 11.49
N GLN A 64 -3.47 18.83 11.79
CA GLN A 64 -2.49 17.81 11.42
C GLN A 64 -3.05 16.45 11.80
N ARG A 65 -3.37 15.64 10.79
CA ARG A 65 -3.69 14.24 11.00
C ARG A 65 -2.49 13.61 11.68
N SER A 66 -2.68 13.11 12.90
CA SER A 66 -1.77 12.12 13.45
C SER A 66 -1.96 10.88 12.60
N TYR A 67 -1.08 10.71 11.61
CA TYR A 67 -0.97 9.44 10.91
C TYR A 67 -0.53 8.43 11.96
N ASP A 68 -1.31 7.38 12.17
CA ASP A 68 -0.81 6.20 12.85
C ASP A 68 0.45 5.79 12.11
N ASN A 69 1.59 5.85 12.81
CA ASN A 69 2.87 5.56 12.22
C ASN A 69 2.78 4.14 11.61
N PRO A 70 2.85 4.00 10.28
CA PRO A 70 2.59 2.72 9.63
C PRO A 70 3.67 1.69 9.95
N TRP A 71 4.80 2.13 10.51
CA TRP A 71 5.92 1.28 10.83
C TRP A 71 5.79 0.76 12.26
N SER A 72 5.68 -0.56 12.36
CA SER A 72 5.84 -1.24 13.64
C SER A 72 7.25 -0.97 14.17
N THR A 73 7.39 -0.75 15.48
CA THR A 73 8.69 -0.52 16.14
C THR A 73 9.70 -1.63 15.84
N LEU A 74 9.21 -2.85 15.60
CA LEU A 74 10.02 -4.00 15.20
C LEU A 74 10.63 -3.83 13.80
N GLU A 75 9.85 -3.41 12.81
CA GLU A 75 10.33 -3.18 11.44
C GLU A 75 11.41 -2.10 11.43
N ARG A 76 11.20 -1.03 12.21
CA ARG A 76 12.17 0.04 12.37
C ARG A 76 13.48 -0.46 12.98
N SER A 77 13.42 -1.29 14.04
CA SER A 77 14.61 -1.86 14.68
C SER A 77 15.37 -2.79 13.74
N PHE A 78 14.66 -3.60 12.95
CA PHE A 78 15.27 -4.50 11.97
C PHE A 78 16.01 -3.73 10.88
N CYS A 79 15.41 -2.66 10.34
CA CYS A 79 16.08 -1.78 9.38
C CYS A 79 17.37 -1.15 9.94
N TYR A 80 17.36 -0.70 11.20
CA TYR A 80 18.57 -0.15 11.82
C TYR A 80 19.67 -1.20 11.99
N ILE A 81 19.32 -2.42 12.43
CA ILE A 81 20.28 -3.52 12.58
C ILE A 81 20.88 -3.90 11.22
N ALA A 82 20.04 -4.01 10.17
CA ALA A 82 20.49 -4.30 8.83
C ALA A 82 21.43 -3.20 8.29
N ALA A 83 21.10 -1.92 8.52
CA ALA A 83 21.95 -0.81 8.12
C ALA A 83 23.31 -0.81 8.85
N LEU A 84 23.32 -1.12 10.15
CA LEU A 84 24.56 -1.24 10.92
C LEU A 84 25.44 -2.39 10.44
N LEU A 85 24.86 -3.54 10.10
CA LEU A 85 25.61 -4.67 9.54
C LEU A 85 26.26 -4.31 8.21
N VAL A 86 25.51 -3.68 7.30
CA VAL A 86 26.05 -3.23 6.00
C VAL A 86 27.17 -2.21 6.20
N ALA A 87 26.96 -1.22 7.07
CA ALA A 87 28.00 -0.22 7.38
C ALA A 87 29.26 -0.88 7.97
N GLY A 88 29.11 -1.89 8.82
CA GLY A 88 30.23 -2.67 9.35
C GLY A 88 31.01 -3.40 8.25
N LEU A 89 30.31 -4.09 7.34
CA LEU A 89 30.92 -4.80 6.21
C LEU A 89 31.65 -3.83 5.25
N VAL A 90 31.05 -2.68 4.96
CA VAL A 90 31.68 -1.66 4.12
C VAL A 90 32.94 -1.09 4.79
N SER A 91 32.88 -0.82 6.10
CA SER A 91 34.03 -0.32 6.85
C SER A 91 35.19 -1.32 6.84
N LEU A 92 34.88 -2.60 7.05
CA LEU A 92 35.84 -3.70 6.94
C LEU A 92 36.46 -3.76 5.54
N LYS A 93 35.64 -3.61 4.47
CA LYS A 93 36.15 -3.58 3.10
C LYS A 93 37.06 -2.38 2.82
N ILE A 94 36.72 -1.21 3.35
CA ILE A 94 37.57 -0.02 3.24
C ILE A 94 38.92 -0.26 3.91
N LEU A 95 38.93 -0.85 5.11
CA LEU A 95 40.16 -1.16 5.84
C LEU A 95 41.04 -2.17 5.11
N ASP A 96 40.45 -3.20 4.51
CA ASP A 96 41.15 -4.19 3.68
C ASP A 96 41.83 -3.53 2.46
N VAL A 97 41.10 -2.66 1.75
CA VAL A 97 41.66 -1.88 0.62
C VAL A 97 42.77 -0.93 1.10
N LEU A 98 42.59 -0.28 2.24
CA LEU A 98 43.55 0.68 2.78
C LEU A 98 44.84 -0.01 3.24
N GLN A 99 44.73 -1.21 3.79
CA GLN A 99 45.86 -2.08 4.11
C GLN A 99 46.57 -2.54 2.84
N PHE A 100 45.84 -2.99 1.81
CA PHE A 100 46.44 -3.42 0.55
C PHE A 100 47.25 -2.30 -0.12
N ASN A 101 46.78 -1.05 -0.02
CA ASN A 101 47.48 0.13 -0.52
C ASN A 101 48.60 0.62 0.42
N GLY A 102 48.83 -0.04 1.57
CA GLY A 102 49.91 0.29 2.51
C GLY A 102 49.71 1.58 3.31
N LEU A 103 48.50 2.15 3.31
CA LEU A 103 48.22 3.45 3.93
C LEU A 103 47.97 3.36 5.44
N VAL A 104 47.26 2.33 5.90
CA VAL A 104 46.95 2.12 7.33
C VAL A 104 47.01 0.62 7.65
N TYR A 105 47.80 0.26 8.65
CA TYR A 105 47.88 -1.11 9.17
C TYR A 105 47.72 -1.12 10.69
N ILE A 106 46.68 -1.80 11.18
CA ILE A 106 46.42 -1.98 12.61
C ILE A 106 46.67 -3.46 12.96
N PRO A 107 47.76 -3.80 13.67
CA PRO A 107 48.15 -5.19 13.95
C PRO A 107 47.11 -5.99 14.76
N ALA A 108 46.33 -5.31 15.60
CA ALA A 108 45.33 -5.92 16.48
C ALA A 108 44.16 -6.58 15.71
N TRP A 109 43.93 -6.22 14.45
CA TRP A 109 42.82 -6.73 13.63
C TRP A 109 43.25 -7.80 12.62
N ARG A 110 44.46 -8.34 12.76
CA ARG A 110 45.01 -9.39 11.87
C ARG A 110 44.07 -10.59 11.68
N SER A 111 43.42 -11.05 12.75
CA SER A 111 42.46 -12.17 12.67
C SER A 111 41.21 -11.84 11.85
N LEU A 112 40.77 -10.58 11.83
CA LEU A 112 39.62 -10.15 11.03
C LEU A 112 40.00 -10.03 9.54
N TYR A 113 41.21 -9.53 9.25
CA TYR A 113 41.72 -9.45 7.88
C TYR A 113 41.94 -10.84 7.26
N ASP A 114 42.50 -11.80 8.01
CA ASP A 114 42.69 -13.17 7.51
C ASP A 114 41.33 -13.86 7.23
N MET A 115 40.30 -13.61 8.05
CA MET A 115 38.96 -14.14 7.80
C MET A 115 38.29 -13.51 6.57
N MET A 116 38.48 -12.20 6.36
CA MET A 116 37.98 -11.52 5.16
C MET A 116 38.62 -12.04 3.87
N LYS A 117 39.93 -12.31 3.89
CA LYS A 117 40.68 -12.81 2.72
C LYS A 117 40.24 -14.19 2.26
N VAL A 118 39.60 -14.97 3.15
CA VAL A 118 39.03 -16.29 2.83
C VAL A 118 37.64 -16.17 2.19
N TRP A 119 36.91 -15.10 2.51
CA TRP A 119 35.50 -14.92 2.11
C TRP A 119 35.30 -14.00 0.90
N MET A 120 36.30 -13.21 0.51
CA MET A 120 36.21 -12.18 -0.51
C MET A 120 37.37 -12.26 -1.50
#